data_AF-A0A6G7J2D2-F1
#
_entry.id   AF-A0A6G7J2D2-F1
#
_cell.length_a   1.000
_cell.length_b   1.000
_cell.length_c   1.000
_cell.angle_alpha   90.00
_cell.angle_beta   90.00
_cell.angle_gamma   90.00
#
_symmetry.space_group_name_H-M   'P 1'
#
loop_
_entity.id
_entity.type
_entity.pdbx_description
1 polymer ?
#
loop_
_entity_poly.entity_id
_entity_poly.type
_entity_poly.pdbx_seq_one_letter_code
_entity_poly.pdbx_strand_id
1 'polypeptide(L)'
;MKLKTYAPLILTSLLLIFFIGCDSQNKSEQNQLDTKETLAQLDVLLGQLEKLEVTGCKNIDGIVIINEKIRGLIENIRTSKKFDNLVDTFNKNQHRIDLVVSEDEQFAIFSWETKMDCLGNQIKNIALYKTNEKVRVSSLYGTPMLYREISQTELNHQMYYILGGNTAENTSKVTQKIYKITNGYIEEAQIPLQELSYNKKSLITFDE
;
A
#
# COMPACT_ATOMS: atom_id res chain seq x y z
N MET A 1 73.60 -10.23 -44.94
CA MET A 1 72.20 -9.88 -45.23
C MET A 1 71.48 -9.60 -43.91
N LYS A 2 70.92 -8.39 -43.79
CA LYS A 2 69.71 -7.99 -43.02
C LYS A 2 69.65 -8.32 -41.52
N LEU A 3 69.24 -7.44 -40.61
CA LEU A 3 69.09 -5.99 -40.51
C LEU A 3 68.87 -5.79 -39.00
N LYS A 4 69.75 -5.07 -38.30
CA LYS A 4 69.47 -4.58 -36.94
C LYS A 4 68.60 -3.33 -37.11
N THR A 5 67.36 -3.38 -36.63
CA THR A 5 66.46 -2.22 -36.63
C THR A 5 66.17 -1.84 -35.18
N TYR A 6 66.88 -0.82 -34.71
CA TYR A 6 66.49 -0.03 -33.55
C TYR A 6 65.66 1.15 -34.04
N ALA A 7 64.46 1.33 -33.47
CA ALA A 7 63.70 2.59 -33.41
C ALA A 7 62.31 2.32 -32.81
N PRO A 8 61.59 3.32 -32.27
CA PRO A 8 62.06 4.47 -31.50
C PRO A 8 61.23 4.69 -30.21
N LEU A 9 61.70 5.61 -29.38
CA LEU A 9 60.94 6.34 -28.36
C LEU A 9 59.53 6.69 -28.87
N ILE A 10 58.48 6.23 -28.17
CA ILE A 10 57.16 6.84 -28.26
C ILE A 10 57.03 7.84 -27.13
N LEU A 11 57.35 9.09 -27.49
CA LEU A 11 57.00 10.30 -26.79
C LEU A 11 55.58 10.72 -27.21
N THR A 12 54.61 10.42 -26.36
CA THR A 12 53.29 11.09 -26.27
C THR A 12 52.86 10.89 -24.81
N SER A 13 53.21 11.75 -23.86
CA SER A 13 52.72 13.12 -23.62
C SER A 13 51.20 13.25 -23.69
N LEU A 14 50.62 13.37 -22.50
CA LEU A 14 49.36 14.04 -22.15
C LEU A 14 48.06 13.54 -22.79
N LEU A 15 47.44 12.58 -22.11
CA LEU A 15 46.00 12.63 -21.84
C LEU A 15 45.81 12.64 -20.33
N LEU A 16 45.94 13.84 -19.75
CA LEU A 16 45.39 14.16 -18.45
C LEU A 16 43.88 14.04 -18.58
N ILE A 17 43.35 12.86 -18.22
CA ILE A 17 41.93 12.73 -17.97
C ILE A 17 41.68 13.53 -16.70
N PHE A 18 41.17 14.75 -16.87
CA PHE A 18 40.45 15.47 -15.83
C PHE A 18 39.20 14.65 -15.48
N PHE A 19 39.38 13.60 -14.69
CA PHE A 19 38.33 13.17 -13.77
C PHE A 19 38.26 14.23 -12.68
N ILE A 20 37.66 15.36 -13.03
CA ILE A 20 36.86 16.10 -12.07
C ILE A 20 35.73 15.11 -11.74
N GLY A 21 36.00 14.23 -10.79
CA GLY A 21 34.93 13.63 -10.02
C GLY A 21 34.20 14.82 -9.45
N CYS A 22 33.02 15.12 -10.00
CA CYS A 22 31.99 15.73 -9.20
C CYS A 22 31.93 14.85 -7.97
N ASP A 23 32.44 15.38 -6.87
CA ASP A 23 32.16 14.89 -5.54
C ASP A 23 30.64 14.87 -5.48
N SER A 24 30.05 13.70 -5.75
CA SER A 24 28.65 13.49 -5.57
C SER A 24 28.48 13.55 -4.07
N GLN A 25 28.33 14.77 -3.56
CA GLN A 25 27.72 15.00 -2.27
C GLN A 25 26.50 14.11 -2.29
N ASN A 26 26.60 13.05 -1.49
CA ASN A 26 25.57 12.05 -1.30
C ASN A 26 24.30 12.81 -0.95
N LYS A 27 23.48 13.11 -1.95
CA LYS A 27 22.05 13.33 -1.78
C LYS A 27 21.41 11.96 -1.53
N SER A 28 21.85 11.28 -0.48
CA SER A 28 21.24 10.02 -0.03
C SER A 28 20.24 10.24 1.09
N GLU A 29 19.63 11.43 1.19
CA GLU A 29 18.56 11.69 2.17
C GLU A 29 17.39 12.55 1.63
N GLN A 30 17.32 12.84 0.33
CA GLN A 30 16.33 13.81 -0.18
C GLN A 30 15.07 13.20 -0.84
N ASN A 31 14.71 11.94 -0.52
CA ASN A 31 13.47 11.30 -1.03
C ASN A 31 12.72 10.46 0.01
N GLN A 32 12.88 10.75 1.31
CA GLN A 32 11.87 10.38 2.29
C GLN A 32 10.69 11.33 2.14
N LEU A 33 9.74 10.97 1.27
CA LEU A 33 8.35 11.40 1.48
C LEU A 33 7.99 10.99 2.91
N ASP A 34 7.83 11.96 3.81
CA ASP A 34 7.60 11.73 5.23
C ASP A 34 6.19 11.14 5.40
N THR A 35 6.12 9.98 6.05
CA THR A 35 4.85 9.35 6.43
C THR A 35 3.94 10.32 7.17
N LYS A 36 4.51 11.16 8.06
CA LYS A 36 3.73 12.16 8.80
C LYS A 36 3.13 13.21 7.88
N GLU A 37 3.91 13.68 6.91
CA GLU A 37 3.42 14.59 5.89
C GLU A 37 2.32 13.95 5.05
N THR A 38 2.50 12.69 4.65
CA THR A 38 1.49 11.91 3.91
C THR A 38 0.17 11.82 4.69
N LEU A 39 0.24 11.47 5.97
CA LEU A 39 -0.93 11.38 6.85
C LEU A 39 -1.60 12.75 7.04
N ALA A 40 -0.82 13.82 7.23
CA ALA A 40 -1.36 15.17 7.33
C ALA A 40 -2.06 15.63 6.04
N GLN A 41 -1.50 15.30 4.87
CA GLN A 41 -2.14 15.59 3.58
C GLN A 41 -3.44 14.78 3.40
N LEU A 42 -3.45 13.51 3.82
CA LEU A 42 -4.67 12.69 3.84
C LEU A 42 -5.75 13.31 4.71
N ASP A 43 -5.40 13.80 5.90
CA ASP A 43 -6.36 14.46 6.81
C ASP A 43 -6.94 15.74 6.19
N VAL A 44 -6.12 16.54 5.52
CA VAL A 44 -6.58 17.73 4.80
C VAL A 44 -7.57 17.36 3.69
N LEU A 45 -7.25 16.35 2.87
CA LEU A 45 -8.11 15.90 1.79
C LEU A 45 -9.43 15.32 2.31
N LEU A 46 -9.39 14.52 3.38
CA LEU A 46 -10.61 13.98 4.01
C LEU A 46 -11.47 15.10 4.63
N GLY A 47 -10.85 16.10 5.25
CA GLY A 47 -11.57 17.29 5.70
C GLY A 47 -12.19 18.13 4.57
N GLN A 48 -11.62 18.10 3.36
CA GLN A 48 -12.25 18.69 2.17
C GLN A 48 -13.41 17.82 1.67
N LEU A 49 -13.22 16.50 1.63
CA LEU A 49 -14.25 15.54 1.19
C LEU A 49 -15.49 15.61 2.08
N GLU A 50 -15.31 15.71 3.40
CA GLU A 50 -16.40 15.84 4.36
C GLU A 50 -17.28 17.07 4.11
N LYS A 51 -16.71 18.18 3.65
CA LYS A 51 -17.44 19.43 3.36
C LYS A 51 -18.27 19.36 2.07
N LEU A 52 -18.00 18.40 1.19
CA LEU A 52 -18.77 18.22 -0.05
C LEU A 52 -20.08 17.49 0.24
N GLU A 53 -21.20 18.13 -0.10
CA GLU A 53 -22.52 17.50 -0.07
C GLU A 53 -22.70 16.59 -1.28
N VAL A 54 -23.26 15.39 -1.04
CA VAL A 54 -23.55 14.36 -2.06
C VAL A 54 -25.03 14.39 -2.48
N THR A 55 -25.87 15.20 -1.82
CA THR A 55 -27.32 15.25 -2.05
C THR A 55 -27.65 15.53 -3.52
N GLY A 56 -28.36 14.61 -4.15
CA GLY A 56 -28.72 14.69 -5.57
C GLY A 56 -27.52 14.58 -6.51
N CYS A 57 -26.44 13.92 -6.09
CA CYS A 57 -25.22 13.72 -6.87
C CYS A 57 -24.60 15.05 -7.34
N LYS A 58 -24.59 16.05 -6.45
CA LYS A 58 -23.86 17.29 -6.66
C LYS A 58 -22.37 17.10 -6.34
N ASN A 59 -21.53 18.00 -6.85
CA ASN A 59 -20.10 18.04 -6.56
C ASN A 59 -19.30 16.78 -6.95
N ILE A 60 -19.84 15.92 -7.83
CA ILE A 60 -19.23 14.64 -8.22
C ILE A 60 -17.78 14.84 -8.65
N ASP A 61 -17.50 15.81 -9.52
CA ASP A 61 -16.14 16.05 -10.02
C ASP A 61 -15.17 16.37 -8.87
N GLY A 62 -15.59 17.19 -7.91
CA GLY A 62 -14.80 17.53 -6.73
C GLY A 62 -14.55 16.30 -5.84
N ILE A 63 -15.58 15.49 -5.63
CA ILE A 63 -15.50 14.23 -4.88
C ILE A 63 -14.50 13.28 -5.55
N VAL A 64 -14.60 13.08 -6.87
CA VAL A 64 -13.70 12.22 -7.64
C VAL A 64 -12.26 12.73 -7.54
N ILE A 65 -12.04 14.03 -7.77
CA ILE A 65 -10.71 14.64 -7.70
C ILE A 65 -10.07 14.41 -6.33
N ILE A 66 -10.82 14.56 -5.23
CA ILE A 66 -10.29 14.35 -3.88
C ILE A 66 -9.97 12.87 -3.65
N ASN A 67 -10.84 11.95 -4.03
CA ASN A 67 -10.59 10.51 -3.89
C ASN A 67 -9.38 10.05 -4.71
N GLU A 68 -9.20 10.57 -5.92
CA GLU A 68 -8.03 10.26 -6.75
C GLU A 68 -6.73 10.82 -6.14
N LYS A 69 -6.78 11.98 -5.49
CA LYS A 69 -5.64 12.50 -4.72
C LYS A 69 -5.31 11.63 -3.51
N ILE A 70 -6.33 11.21 -2.75
CA ILE A 70 -6.18 10.27 -1.62
C ILE A 70 -5.52 8.98 -2.12
N ARG A 71 -6.04 8.41 -3.22
CA ARG A 71 -5.47 7.22 -3.86
C ARG A 71 -4.01 7.43 -4.24
N GLY A 72 -3.69 8.53 -4.90
CA GLY A 72 -2.33 8.86 -5.31
C GLY A 72 -1.34 8.96 -4.14
N LEU A 73 -1.76 9.53 -3.00
CA LEU A 73 -0.93 9.59 -1.79
C LEU A 73 -0.63 8.19 -1.25
N ILE A 74 -1.66 7.34 -1.12
CA ILE A 74 -1.51 5.98 -0.60
C ILE A 74 -0.66 5.13 -1.56
N GLU A 75 -0.85 5.27 -2.87
CA GLU A 75 -0.08 4.56 -3.89
C GLU A 75 1.42 4.90 -3.93
N ASN A 76 1.84 5.97 -3.24
CA ASN A 76 3.26 6.34 -3.12
C ASN A 76 3.99 5.63 -1.97
N ILE A 77 3.27 4.83 -1.16
CA ILE A 77 3.83 3.96 -0.13
C ILE A 77 4.29 2.65 -0.78
N ARG A 78 5.43 2.68 -1.48
CA ARG A 78 5.91 1.57 -2.34
C ARG A 78 7.09 0.77 -1.78
N THR A 79 7.63 1.14 -0.63
CA THR A 79 8.78 0.47 -0.02
C THR A 79 8.43 -0.06 1.35
N SER A 80 9.03 -1.20 1.76
CA SER A 80 8.81 -1.76 3.09
C SER A 80 9.13 -0.74 4.17
N LYS A 81 10.25 -0.01 4.06
CA LYS A 81 10.60 1.07 4.99
C LYS A 81 9.50 2.13 5.18
N LYS A 82 8.81 2.53 4.10
CA LYS A 82 7.70 3.51 4.19
C LYS A 82 6.45 2.89 4.82
N PHE A 83 6.16 1.63 4.51
CA PHE A 83 5.06 0.90 5.13
C PHE A 83 5.30 0.68 6.62
N ASP A 84 6.49 0.21 7.00
CA ASP A 84 6.85 -0.03 8.40
C ASP A 84 6.77 1.28 9.20
N ASN A 85 7.32 2.37 8.64
CA ASN A 85 7.20 3.69 9.25
C ASN A 85 5.76 4.18 9.37
N LEU A 86 4.89 3.86 8.39
CA LEU A 86 3.45 4.11 8.47
C LEU A 86 2.82 3.35 9.63
N VAL A 87 3.06 2.04 9.73
CA VAL A 87 2.53 1.20 10.81
C VAL A 87 2.98 1.73 12.17
N ASP A 88 4.27 2.05 12.32
CA ASP A 88 4.85 2.56 13.57
C ASP A 88 4.30 3.93 13.99
N THR A 89 4.00 4.79 13.03
CA THR A 89 3.61 6.19 13.29
C THR A 89 2.10 6.37 13.39
N PHE A 90 1.31 5.48 12.78
CA PHE A 90 -0.12 5.68 12.67
C PHE A 90 -0.82 5.56 14.02
N ASN A 91 -1.53 6.63 14.40
CA ASN A 91 -2.41 6.63 15.56
C ASN A 91 -3.84 6.87 15.11
N LYS A 92 -4.71 5.87 15.28
CA LYS A 92 -6.12 5.94 14.90
C LYS A 92 -6.87 7.15 15.48
N ASN A 93 -6.49 7.62 16.67
CA ASN A 93 -7.16 8.75 17.32
C ASN A 93 -6.71 10.12 16.80
N GLN A 94 -5.72 10.16 15.91
CA GLN A 94 -5.12 11.41 15.40
C GLN A 94 -5.45 11.68 13.93
N HIS A 95 -5.96 10.69 13.21
CA HIS A 95 -6.19 10.77 11.77
C HIS A 95 -7.64 10.47 11.40
N ARG A 96 -8.10 11.07 10.30
CA ARG A 96 -9.46 10.90 9.75
C ARG A 96 -9.60 9.64 8.92
N ILE A 97 -8.49 9.12 8.41
CA ILE A 97 -8.44 7.87 7.66
C ILE A 97 -8.33 6.68 8.61
N ASP A 98 -9.05 5.61 8.34
CA ASP A 98 -8.85 4.35 9.06
C ASP A 98 -7.74 3.54 8.38
N LEU A 99 -6.81 3.01 9.17
CA LEU A 99 -5.82 2.01 8.77
C LEU A 99 -5.97 0.79 9.67
N VAL A 100 -6.09 -0.39 9.06
CA VAL A 100 -6.03 -1.68 9.76
C VAL A 100 -4.87 -2.47 9.18
N VAL A 101 -4.09 -3.10 10.05
CA VAL A 101 -2.89 -3.87 9.69
C VAL A 101 -3.08 -5.31 10.16
N SER A 102 -2.60 -6.29 9.40
CA SER A 102 -2.56 -7.69 9.81
C SER A 102 -1.54 -7.93 10.93
N GLU A 103 -1.73 -9.00 11.69
CA GLU A 103 -0.85 -9.34 12.83
C GLU A 103 0.61 -9.57 12.40
N ASP A 104 0.84 -10.11 11.21
CA ASP A 104 2.18 -10.31 10.63
C ASP A 104 2.79 -9.05 9.96
N GLU A 105 2.08 -7.93 9.99
CA GLU A 105 2.43 -6.66 9.34
C GLU A 105 2.79 -6.81 7.85
N GLN A 106 2.27 -7.84 7.18
CA GLN A 106 2.46 -8.04 5.73
C GLN A 106 1.35 -7.41 4.90
N PHE A 107 0.22 -7.07 5.53
CA PHE A 107 -0.96 -6.56 4.85
C PHE A 107 -1.58 -5.41 5.65
N ALA A 108 -2.01 -4.37 4.97
CA ALA A 108 -2.77 -3.29 5.56
C ALA A 108 -3.85 -2.79 4.62
N ILE A 109 -4.86 -2.14 5.17
CA ILE A 109 -5.95 -1.55 4.40
C ILE A 109 -6.32 -0.17 4.91
N PHE A 110 -6.34 0.79 4.00
CA PHE A 110 -6.94 2.09 4.23
C PHE A 110 -8.42 2.07 3.92
N SER A 111 -9.21 2.68 4.81
CA SER A 111 -10.65 2.84 4.68
C SER A 111 -11.05 4.28 4.94
N TRP A 112 -11.97 4.79 4.12
CA TRP A 112 -12.60 6.09 4.34
C TRP A 112 -13.95 6.14 3.63
N GLU A 113 -14.80 7.09 3.99
CA GLU A 113 -16.07 7.34 3.32
C GLU A 113 -15.80 8.06 1.99
N THR A 114 -15.89 7.35 0.86
CA THR A 114 -15.50 7.90 -0.44
C THR A 114 -16.52 8.88 -1.00
N LYS A 115 -17.78 8.85 -0.54
CA LYS A 115 -18.89 9.67 -1.06
C LYS A 115 -19.14 9.50 -2.56
N MET A 116 -18.69 8.40 -3.14
CA MET A 116 -18.82 8.11 -4.57
C MET A 116 -20.09 7.30 -4.90
N ASP A 117 -21.10 7.29 -4.02
CA ASP A 117 -22.27 6.40 -4.12
C ASP A 117 -23.06 6.57 -5.43
N CYS A 118 -23.02 7.78 -6.01
CA CYS A 118 -23.61 8.10 -7.30
C CYS A 118 -22.84 7.58 -8.53
N LEU A 119 -21.66 6.98 -8.34
CA LEU A 119 -20.80 6.45 -9.39
C LEU A 119 -20.85 4.92 -9.37
N GLY A 120 -21.05 4.28 -10.52
CA GLY A 120 -21.18 2.82 -10.60
C GLY A 120 -19.90 2.04 -10.26
N ASN A 121 -18.73 2.67 -10.35
CA ASN A 121 -17.43 2.06 -10.02
C ASN A 121 -16.77 2.86 -8.89
N GLN A 122 -16.89 2.34 -7.67
CA GLN A 122 -16.40 3.02 -6.48
C GLN A 122 -15.11 2.36 -6.01
N ILE A 123 -14.07 3.16 -5.83
CA ILE A 123 -12.96 2.76 -4.98
C ILE A 123 -13.55 2.52 -3.60
N LYS A 124 -13.32 1.32 -3.09
CA LYS A 124 -13.83 0.83 -1.83
C LYS A 124 -12.89 1.21 -0.69
N ASN A 125 -11.63 0.84 -0.89
CA ASN A 125 -10.52 0.83 0.04
C ASN A 125 -9.24 0.69 -0.76
N ILE A 126 -8.10 0.93 -0.12
CA ILE A 126 -6.80 0.65 -0.72
C ILE A 126 -6.03 -0.32 0.16
N ALA A 127 -5.68 -1.48 -0.41
CA ALA A 127 -4.85 -2.47 0.23
C ALA A 127 -3.37 -2.22 -0.06
N LEU A 128 -2.53 -2.38 0.95
CA LEU A 128 -1.07 -2.40 0.87
C LEU A 128 -0.59 -3.76 1.32
N TYR A 129 0.35 -4.35 0.58
CA TYR A 129 0.88 -5.65 0.95
C TYR A 129 2.33 -5.84 0.51
N LYS A 130 3.11 -6.49 1.35
CA LYS A 130 4.52 -6.78 1.10
C LYS A 130 4.65 -7.98 0.16
N THR A 131 5.44 -7.82 -0.92
CA THR A 131 5.83 -8.90 -1.83
C THR A 131 7.29 -8.69 -2.22
N ASN A 132 8.18 -9.67 -1.99
CA ASN A 132 9.58 -9.65 -2.43
C ASN A 132 10.27 -8.29 -2.17
N GLU A 133 10.26 -7.85 -0.91
CA GLU A 133 10.87 -6.59 -0.42
C GLU A 133 10.26 -5.27 -0.97
N LYS A 134 9.15 -5.35 -1.71
CA LYS A 134 8.40 -4.21 -2.19
C LYS A 134 7.02 -4.18 -1.56
N VAL A 135 6.46 -2.99 -1.42
CA VAL A 135 5.06 -2.82 -1.05
C VAL A 135 4.28 -2.60 -2.32
N ARG A 136 3.29 -3.47 -2.56
CA ARG A 136 2.32 -3.31 -3.62
C ARG A 136 1.08 -2.66 -3.06
N VAL A 137 0.41 -1.90 -3.92
CA VAL A 137 -0.82 -1.19 -3.60
C VAL A 137 -1.88 -1.66 -4.57
N SER A 138 -3.10 -1.86 -4.07
CA SER A 138 -4.23 -2.26 -4.90
C SER A 138 -5.50 -1.58 -4.43
N SER A 139 -6.16 -0.87 -5.35
CA SER A 139 -7.50 -0.35 -5.13
C SER A 139 -8.48 -1.53 -5.12
N LEU A 140 -9.25 -1.65 -4.04
CA LEU A 140 -10.37 -2.58 -3.97
C LEU A 140 -11.60 -1.86 -4.52
N TYR A 141 -12.40 -2.53 -5.33
CA TYR A 141 -13.60 -1.94 -5.96
C TYR A 141 -14.89 -2.51 -5.38
N GLY A 142 -15.96 -1.72 -5.44
CA GLY A 142 -17.30 -2.07 -4.95
C GLY A 142 -17.76 -1.14 -3.83
N THR A 143 -18.79 -1.55 -3.08
CA THR A 143 -19.37 -0.73 -2.00
C THR A 143 -18.35 -0.44 -0.89
N PRO A 144 -18.01 0.84 -0.62
CA PRO A 144 -17.07 1.24 0.42
C PRO A 144 -17.36 0.56 1.76
N MET A 145 -16.30 0.09 2.42
CA MET A 145 -16.38 -0.52 3.74
C MET A 145 -15.37 0.11 4.68
N LEU A 146 -15.80 0.34 5.91
CA LEU A 146 -14.94 0.70 7.03
C LEU A 146 -14.50 -0.59 7.70
N TYR A 147 -13.31 -1.06 7.34
CA TYR A 147 -12.72 -2.25 7.97
C TYR A 147 -12.19 -1.91 9.35
N ARG A 148 -12.35 -2.85 10.28
CA ARG A 148 -11.95 -2.71 11.68
C ARG A 148 -10.96 -3.77 12.13
N GLU A 149 -10.93 -4.90 11.43
CA GLU A 149 -10.07 -6.03 11.74
C GLU A 149 -9.60 -6.73 10.47
N ILE A 150 -8.38 -7.27 10.55
CA ILE A 150 -7.85 -8.25 9.62
C ILE A 150 -7.47 -9.47 10.44
N SER A 151 -8.04 -10.62 10.11
CA SER A 151 -7.59 -11.92 10.62
C SER A 151 -6.96 -12.74 9.49
N GLN A 152 -6.15 -13.72 9.87
CA GLN A 152 -5.37 -14.50 8.92
C GLN A 152 -5.62 -15.99 9.12
N THR A 153 -5.58 -16.74 8.03
CA THR A 153 -5.64 -18.20 8.06
C THR A 153 -4.88 -18.77 6.88
N GLU A 154 -4.28 -19.94 7.08
CA GLU A 154 -3.66 -20.71 6.01
C GLU A 154 -4.57 -21.86 5.58
N LEU A 155 -4.69 -22.06 4.27
CA LEU A 155 -5.40 -23.19 3.69
C LEU A 155 -4.64 -23.64 2.43
N ASN A 156 -4.26 -24.92 2.37
CA ASN A 156 -3.53 -25.50 1.25
C ASN A 156 -2.24 -24.75 0.89
N HIS A 157 -1.43 -24.37 1.90
CA HIS A 157 -0.20 -23.57 1.74
C HIS A 157 -0.39 -22.17 1.15
N GLN A 158 -1.62 -21.66 1.17
CA GLN A 158 -1.97 -20.31 0.74
C GLN A 158 -2.49 -19.52 1.95
N MET A 159 -1.91 -18.34 2.16
CA MET A 159 -2.40 -17.39 3.15
C MET A 159 -3.64 -16.65 2.64
N TYR A 160 -4.63 -16.52 3.52
CA TYR A 160 -5.85 -15.76 3.33
C TYR A 160 -5.99 -14.69 4.41
N TYR A 161 -6.43 -13.51 3.99
CA TYR A 161 -6.72 -12.36 4.83
C TYR A 161 -8.23 -12.16 4.88
N ILE A 162 -8.81 -12.22 6.07
CA ILE A 162 -10.24 -12.06 6.31
C ILE A 162 -10.44 -10.67 6.90
N LEU A 163 -11.04 -9.78 6.12
CA LEU A 163 -11.27 -8.39 6.44
C LEU A 163 -12.69 -8.23 6.99
N GLY A 164 -12.81 -7.86 8.26
CA GLY A 164 -14.08 -7.61 8.95
C GLY A 164 -14.38 -6.11 9.02
N GLY A 165 -15.58 -5.71 8.60
CA GLY A 165 -15.97 -4.31 8.59
C GLY A 165 -17.46 -4.07 8.35
N ASN A 166 -17.83 -2.81 8.22
CA ASN A 166 -19.21 -2.37 7.99
C ASN A 166 -19.28 -1.42 6.80
N THR A 167 -20.44 -1.33 6.16
CA THR A 167 -20.71 -0.21 5.24
C THR A 167 -21.14 1.01 6.04
N ALA A 168 -21.02 2.21 5.46
CA ALA A 168 -21.50 3.44 6.10
C ALA A 168 -23.02 3.36 6.39
N GLU A 169 -23.79 2.75 5.49
CA GLU A 169 -25.24 2.59 5.60
C GLU A 169 -25.68 1.58 6.68
N ASN A 170 -24.84 0.62 7.03
CA ASN A 170 -25.20 -0.45 7.97
C ASN A 170 -24.07 -0.76 8.95
N THR A 171 -24.05 0.02 10.03
CA THR A 171 -23.05 -0.08 11.10
C THR A 171 -23.28 -1.26 12.06
N SER A 172 -24.45 -1.91 12.03
CA SER A 172 -24.78 -3.03 12.92
C SER A 172 -24.42 -4.40 12.35
N LYS A 173 -24.38 -4.54 11.02
CA LYS A 173 -24.02 -5.80 10.35
C LYS A 173 -22.56 -5.83 9.94
N VAL A 174 -21.76 -6.65 10.63
CA VAL A 174 -20.38 -6.94 10.20
C VAL A 174 -20.42 -7.80 8.94
N THR A 175 -19.74 -7.34 7.90
CA THR A 175 -19.51 -8.06 6.66
C THR A 175 -18.05 -8.46 6.59
N GLN A 176 -17.81 -9.72 6.20
CA GLN A 176 -16.46 -10.24 6.01
C GLN A 176 -16.16 -10.40 4.52
N LYS A 177 -14.95 -10.01 4.14
CA LYS A 177 -14.40 -10.20 2.80
C LYS A 177 -13.08 -10.93 2.90
N ILE A 178 -12.88 -11.93 2.05
CA ILE A 178 -11.70 -12.77 2.10
C ILE A 178 -10.84 -12.43 0.90
N TYR A 179 -9.55 -12.22 1.13
CA TYR A 179 -8.58 -11.94 0.08
C TYR A 179 -7.40 -12.89 0.19
N LYS A 180 -6.76 -13.15 -0.94
CA LYS A 180 -5.48 -13.85 -1.02
C LYS A 180 -4.54 -13.06 -1.92
N ILE A 181 -3.24 -13.25 -1.71
CA ILE A 181 -2.21 -12.73 -2.61
C ILE A 181 -1.70 -13.89 -3.44
N THR A 182 -1.86 -13.79 -4.76
CA THR A 182 -1.41 -14.81 -5.71
C THR A 182 -0.65 -14.11 -6.83
N ASN A 183 0.55 -14.61 -7.16
CA ASN A 183 1.42 -14.03 -8.19
C ASN A 183 1.70 -12.52 -8.02
N GLY A 184 1.70 -12.04 -6.77
CA GLY A 184 1.91 -10.63 -6.45
C GLY A 184 0.71 -9.71 -6.71
N TYR A 185 -0.48 -10.26 -6.91
CA TYR A 185 -1.73 -9.50 -7.00
C TYR A 185 -2.67 -9.95 -5.88
N ILE A 186 -3.49 -9.02 -5.39
CA ILE A 186 -4.57 -9.35 -4.45
C ILE A 186 -5.81 -9.76 -5.21
N GLU A 187 -6.46 -10.83 -4.76
CA GLU A 187 -7.70 -11.36 -5.33
C GLU A 187 -8.73 -11.58 -4.22
N GLU A 188 -9.99 -11.19 -4.45
CA GLU A 188 -11.10 -11.56 -3.56
C GLU A 188 -11.42 -13.05 -3.73
N ALA A 189 -11.38 -13.80 -2.65
CA ALA A 189 -11.66 -15.23 -2.63
C ALA A 189 -13.11 -15.49 -2.20
N GLN A 190 -13.79 -16.38 -2.93
CA GLN A 190 -15.13 -16.86 -2.58
C GLN A 190 -14.97 -18.21 -1.87
N ILE A 191 -14.67 -18.18 -0.57
CA ILE A 191 -14.53 -19.39 0.27
C ILE A 191 -15.58 -19.33 1.38
N PRO A 192 -16.38 -20.40 1.60
CA PRO A 192 -17.25 -20.48 2.76
C PRO A 192 -16.44 -20.35 4.05
N LEU A 193 -16.82 -19.41 4.93
CA LEU A 193 -16.11 -19.16 6.19
C LEU A 193 -16.01 -20.41 7.10
N GLN A 194 -16.93 -21.37 6.94
CA GLN A 194 -16.88 -22.66 7.66
C GLN A 194 -15.63 -23.48 7.31
N GLU A 195 -15.19 -23.43 6.05
CA GLU A 195 -13.98 -24.15 5.60
C GLU A 195 -12.71 -23.51 6.18
N LEU A 196 -12.72 -22.18 6.38
CA LEU A 196 -11.61 -21.46 7.01
C LEU A 196 -11.55 -21.68 8.53
N SER A 197 -12.70 -21.86 9.19
CA SER A 197 -12.76 -22.13 10.63
C SER A 197 -12.36 -23.57 11.00
N TYR A 198 -12.49 -24.53 10.07
CA TYR A 198 -12.17 -25.94 10.33
C TYR A 198 -10.67 -26.16 10.58
N ASN A 199 -9.80 -25.39 9.92
CA ASN A 199 -8.36 -25.43 10.14
C ASN A 199 -7.91 -24.82 11.48
N LYS A 200 -8.76 -24.03 12.16
CA LYS A 200 -8.44 -23.49 13.49
C LYS A 200 -8.70 -24.50 14.61
N LYS A 201 -9.57 -25.49 14.38
CA LYS A 201 -9.88 -26.57 15.34
C LYS A 201 -8.98 -27.80 15.21
N SER A 202 -8.34 -28.03 14.06
CA SER A 202 -7.42 -29.16 13.88
C SER A 202 -6.03 -28.95 14.51
N LEU A 203 -5.74 -27.75 15.02
CA LEU A 203 -4.51 -27.42 15.76
C LEU A 203 -4.66 -27.48 17.29
N ILE A 204 -5.80 -27.94 17.81
CA ILE A 204 -6.02 -28.17 19.23
C ILE A 204 -6.47 -29.62 19.46
N THR A 205 -5.56 -30.57 19.23
CA THR A 205 -5.52 -31.79 20.04
C THR A 205 -4.66 -31.48 21.26
N PHE A 206 -5.30 -31.22 22.39
CA PHE A 206 -4.64 -31.41 23.68
C PHE A 206 -4.59 -32.93 23.91
N ASP A 207 -3.39 -33.48 23.76
CA ASP A 207 -3.02 -34.67 24.51
C ASP A 207 -2.79 -34.24 25.98
N GLU A 208 -3.30 -35.11 26.86
CA GLU A 208 -3.31 -35.14 28.34
C GLU A 208 -4.32 -34.27 29.10
#